data_AF-A0A0L0CV03-F1
#
_entry.id   AF-A0A0L0CV03-F1
#
_cell.length_a   1.000
_cell.length_b   1.000
_cell.length_c   1.000
_cell.angle_alpha   90.00
_cell.angle_beta   90.00
_cell.angle_gamma   90.00
#
_symmetry.space_group_name_H-M   'P 1'
#
loop_
_entity.id
_entity.type
_entity.pdbx_description
1 polymer ?
#
loop_
_entity_poly.entity_id
_entity_poly.type
_entity_poly.pdbx_seq_one_letter_code
_entity_poly.pdbx_strand_id
1 'polypeptide(L)'
;MGDINYYESRLRKDNKIEYVDNIFLSKYMLNNIENAMQYFYTCPFYTSRSKLCLNEKIRTGKIINDDDEGYIFNITYDNLNILKENEPSDFVSKHIYYNTNSIFHVSLRQKYRLNNVNCTKPLQYFCI
;
A
#
# COMPACT_ATOMS: atom_id res chain seq x y z
N MET A 1 21.29 -36.95 -6.85
CA MET A 1 20.60 -36.12 -5.85
C MET A 1 20.21 -34.85 -6.55
N GLY A 2 18.93 -34.69 -6.90
CA GLY A 2 18.47 -33.52 -7.65
C GLY A 2 18.31 -32.34 -6.72
N ASP A 3 19.03 -31.25 -6.98
CA ASP A 3 18.81 -29.97 -6.32
C ASP A 3 17.40 -29.46 -6.66
N ILE A 4 16.46 -29.75 -5.77
CA ILE A 4 15.16 -29.10 -5.75
C ILE A 4 15.45 -27.66 -5.29
N ASN A 5 15.74 -26.78 -6.25
CA ASN A 5 15.66 -25.34 -6.07
C ASN A 5 14.24 -25.02 -5.61
N TYR A 6 14.02 -25.02 -4.29
CA TYR A 6 12.74 -24.72 -3.67
C TYR A 6 12.46 -23.25 -3.92
N TYR A 7 11.74 -22.96 -5.00
CA TYR A 7 11.40 -21.61 -5.39
C TYR A 7 10.54 -20.99 -4.29
N GLU A 8 11.18 -20.22 -3.40
CA GLU A 8 10.48 -19.59 -2.29
C GLU A 8 9.41 -18.64 -2.85
N SER A 9 8.18 -18.80 -2.38
CA SER A 9 7.07 -17.96 -2.84
C SER A 9 7.35 -16.50 -2.50
N ARG A 10 6.95 -15.59 -3.40
CA ARG A 10 7.14 -14.15 -3.20
C ARG A 10 6.55 -13.66 -1.88
N LEU A 11 5.40 -14.20 -1.47
CA LEU A 11 4.79 -13.91 -0.17
C LEU A 11 5.76 -14.18 1.00
N ARG A 12 6.46 -15.33 0.97
CA ARG A 12 7.44 -15.66 2.02
C ARG A 12 8.66 -14.74 1.99
N LYS A 13 9.09 -14.30 0.81
CA LYS A 13 10.18 -13.32 0.67
C LYS A 13 9.78 -11.96 1.22
N ASP A 14 8.61 -11.46 0.82
CA ASP A 14 8.09 -10.15 1.22
C ASP A 14 7.89 -10.09 2.75
N ASN A 15 7.43 -11.18 3.38
CA ASN A 15 7.22 -11.25 4.83
C ASN A 15 8.50 -11.20 5.68
N LYS A 16 9.69 -11.26 5.07
CA LYS A 16 10.99 -11.13 5.77
C LYS A 16 11.54 -9.70 5.74
N ILE A 17 10.81 -8.78 5.11
CA ILE A 17 11.28 -7.43 4.84
C ILE A 17 10.41 -6.44 5.59
N GLU A 18 11.06 -5.54 6.31
CA GLU A 18 10.49 -4.26 6.73
C GLU A 18 11.13 -3.16 5.88
N TYR A 19 10.37 -2.12 5.57
CA TYR A 19 10.81 -1.02 4.72
C TYR A 19 10.52 0.30 5.40
N VAL A 20 11.50 1.21 5.33
CA VAL A 20 11.36 2.59 5.80
C VAL A 20 12.02 3.54 4.80
N ASP A 21 11.27 4.57 4.38
CA ASP A 21 11.79 5.71 3.63
C ASP A 21 11.85 6.96 4.52
N ASN A 22 13.00 7.17 5.17
CA ASN A 22 13.21 8.34 6.02
C ASN A 22 13.22 9.66 5.24
N ILE A 23 13.56 9.64 3.95
CA ILE A 23 13.57 10.85 3.13
C ILE A 23 12.13 11.27 2.84
N PHE A 24 11.23 10.33 2.54
CA PHE A 24 9.81 10.62 2.42
C PHE A 24 9.22 11.09 3.74
N LEU A 25 9.46 10.34 4.83
CA LEU A 25 8.91 10.62 6.16
C LEU A 25 9.49 11.88 6.82
N SER A 26 10.52 12.51 6.25
CA SER A 26 11.00 13.82 6.71
C SER A 26 10.30 15.01 6.03
N LYS A 27 9.59 14.75 4.93
CA LYS A 27 8.92 15.77 4.10
C LYS A 27 7.40 15.72 4.20
N TYR A 28 6.85 14.53 4.43
CA TYR A 28 5.42 14.27 4.43
C TYR A 28 4.97 13.65 5.75
N MET A 29 3.75 14.00 6.15
CA MET A 29 3.08 13.45 7.32
C MET A 29 2.12 12.35 6.90
N LEU A 30 2.13 11.23 7.61
CA LEU A 30 1.16 10.15 7.46
C LEU A 30 -0.17 10.49 8.15
N ASN A 31 -0.74 11.66 7.86
CA ASN A 31 -1.97 12.17 8.48
C ASN A 31 -3.21 12.04 7.60
N ASN A 32 -3.08 11.41 6.44
CA ASN A 32 -4.17 11.15 5.50
C ASN A 32 -3.85 9.96 4.59
N ILE A 33 -4.88 9.40 3.96
CA ILE A 33 -4.80 8.24 3.06
C ILE A 33 -3.91 8.50 1.84
N GLU A 34 -3.96 9.71 1.27
CA GLU A 34 -3.19 10.08 0.07
C GLU A 34 -1.68 10.00 0.34
N ASN A 35 -1.21 10.61 1.44
CA ASN A 35 0.18 10.57 1.85
C ASN A 35 0.64 9.14 2.19
N ALA A 36 -0.21 8.34 2.85
CA ALA A 36 0.10 6.94 3.15
C ALA A 36 0.21 6.09 1.87
N MET A 37 -0.66 6.30 0.87
CA MET A 37 -0.52 5.65 -0.43
C MET A 37 0.73 6.12 -1.17
N GLN A 38 1.05 7.42 -1.13
CA GLN A 38 2.28 7.96 -1.72
C GLN A 38 3.53 7.36 -1.11
N TYR A 39 3.57 7.18 0.21
CA TYR A 39 4.61 6.44 0.90
C TYR A 39 4.64 4.97 0.45
N PHE A 40 3.50 4.29 0.39
CA PHE A 40 3.43 2.89 -0.03
C PHE A 40 3.99 2.68 -1.45
N TYR A 41 3.82 3.66 -2.34
CA TYR A 41 4.34 3.60 -3.70
C TYR A 41 5.87 3.65 -3.78
N THR A 42 6.57 4.10 -2.75
CA THR A 42 8.05 4.02 -2.68
C THR A 42 8.54 2.62 -2.25
N CYS A 43 7.67 1.81 -1.66
CA CYS A 43 8.03 0.51 -1.10
C CYS A 43 8.38 -0.52 -2.19
N PRO A 44 9.31 -1.47 -1.91
CA PRO A 44 9.64 -2.57 -2.81
C PRO A 44 8.44 -3.46 -3.13
N PHE A 45 7.47 -3.57 -2.20
CA PHE A 45 6.25 -4.35 -2.37
C PHE A 45 5.38 -3.84 -3.54
N TYR A 46 5.37 -2.52 -3.76
CA TYR A 46 4.63 -1.88 -4.84
C TYR A 46 5.44 -1.84 -6.15
N THR A 47 6.67 -1.33 -6.11
CA THR A 47 7.49 -1.09 -7.31
C THR A 47 7.75 -2.36 -8.11
N SER A 48 7.82 -3.51 -7.43
CA SER A 48 8.01 -4.82 -8.04
C SER A 48 6.74 -5.39 -8.71
N ARG A 49 5.58 -4.75 -8.59
CA ARG A 49 4.29 -5.10 -9.26
C ARG A 49 3.66 -3.95 -10.02
N SER A 50 4.21 -2.74 -9.95
CA SER A 50 3.60 -1.50 -10.43
C SER A 50 3.07 -1.59 -11.87
N LYS A 51 3.84 -2.19 -12.79
CA LYS A 51 3.46 -2.38 -14.21
C LYS A 51 2.15 -3.15 -14.42
N LEU A 52 1.74 -3.99 -13.47
CA LEU A 52 0.52 -4.79 -13.52
C LEU A 52 -0.60 -4.19 -12.66
N CYS A 53 -0.33 -3.07 -11.98
CA CYS A 53 -1.25 -2.44 -11.06
C CYS A 53 -2.06 -1.33 -11.73
N LEU A 54 -3.36 -1.32 -11.49
CA LEU A 54 -4.26 -0.24 -11.88
C LEU A 54 -3.87 1.08 -11.22
N ASN A 55 -3.22 1.05 -10.05
CA ASN A 55 -2.66 2.22 -9.38
C ASN A 55 -1.72 3.06 -10.28
N GLU A 56 -0.89 2.43 -11.12
CA GLU A 56 -0.01 3.17 -12.05
C GLU A 56 -0.81 3.88 -13.16
N LYS A 57 -1.91 3.27 -13.61
CA LYS A 57 -2.83 3.93 -14.55
C LYS A 57 -3.42 5.18 -13.90
N ILE A 58 -3.92 5.06 -12.67
CA ILE A 58 -4.48 6.20 -11.90
C ILE A 58 -3.42 7.29 -11.69
N ARG A 59 -2.22 6.92 -11.24
CA ARG A 59 -1.11 7.85 -10.99
C ARG A 59 -0.68 8.62 -12.24
N THR A 60 -0.78 8.01 -13.42
CA THR A 60 -0.49 8.64 -14.71
C THR A 60 -1.68 9.40 -15.31
N GLY A 61 -2.76 9.59 -14.53
CA GLY A 61 -3.92 10.37 -14.90
C GLY A 61 -4.95 9.62 -15.76
N LYS A 62 -4.83 8.29 -15.87
CA LYS A 62 -5.83 7.49 -16.58
C LYS A 62 -7.01 7.18 -15.67
N ILE A 63 -8.21 7.30 -16.23
CA ILE A 63 -9.45 6.85 -15.59
C ILE A 63 -9.51 5.33 -15.70
N ILE A 64 -9.76 4.66 -14.58
CA ILE A 64 -10.05 3.22 -14.56
C ILE A 64 -11.56 3.02 -14.47
N ASN A 65 -12.07 2.09 -15.27
CA ASN A 65 -13.47 1.71 -15.29
C ASN A 65 -13.71 0.44 -14.47
N ASP A 66 -14.98 0.09 -14.27
CA ASP A 66 -15.34 -1.16 -13.60
C ASP A 66 -14.89 -2.40 -14.39
N ASP A 67 -14.73 -2.25 -15.71
CA ASP A 67 -14.26 -3.27 -16.62
C ASP A 67 -12.74 -3.48 -16.61
N ASP A 68 -11.97 -2.59 -15.97
CA ASP A 68 -10.53 -2.75 -15.87
C ASP A 68 -10.16 -3.91 -14.93
N GLU A 69 -9.43 -4.86 -15.49
CA GLU A 69 -8.81 -5.98 -14.78
C GLU A 69 -7.36 -5.68 -14.41
N GLY A 70 -6.91 -6.26 -13.31
CA GLY A 70 -5.53 -6.13 -12.86
C GLY A 70 -5.41 -6.16 -11.35
N TYR A 71 -4.20 -5.83 -10.87
CA TYR A 71 -3.95 -5.71 -9.45
C TYR A 71 -4.27 -4.30 -8.97
N ILE A 72 -4.79 -4.17 -7.75
CA ILE A 72 -5.03 -2.88 -7.13
C ILE A 72 -4.59 -2.93 -5.67
N PHE A 73 -3.82 -1.92 -5.29
CA PHE A 73 -3.50 -1.63 -3.91
C PHE A 73 -4.46 -0.56 -3.39
N ASN A 74 -5.00 -0.77 -2.19
CA ASN A 74 -5.89 0.21 -1.56
C ASN A 74 -5.75 0.14 -0.04
N ILE A 75 -5.83 1.29 0.63
CA ILE A 75 -5.98 1.37 2.08
C ILE A 75 -7.37 0.89 2.47
N THR A 76 -7.41 -0.09 3.38
CA THR A 76 -8.64 -0.71 3.87
C THR A 76 -8.94 -0.40 5.33
N TYR A 77 -7.96 0.16 6.03
CA TYR A 77 -8.06 0.60 7.42
C TYR A 77 -7.03 1.70 7.66
N ASP A 78 -7.41 2.69 8.47
CA ASP A 78 -6.53 3.67 9.08
C ASP A 78 -7.02 4.01 10.50
N ASN A 79 -6.11 4.43 11.38
CA ASN A 79 -6.44 4.86 12.75
C ASN A 79 -6.52 6.38 12.92
N LEU A 80 -6.57 7.16 11.83
CA LEU A 80 -6.39 8.62 11.90
C LEU A 80 -7.46 9.32 12.73
N ASN A 81 -8.70 8.80 12.72
CA ASN A 81 -9.79 9.36 13.52
C ASN A 81 -9.50 9.26 15.03
N ILE A 82 -8.81 8.21 15.47
CA ILE A 82 -8.40 8.04 16.87
C ILE A 82 -7.27 9.02 17.19
N LEU A 83 -6.32 9.21 16.28
CA LEU A 83 -5.17 10.09 16.49
C LEU A 83 -5.55 11.57 16.57
N LYS A 84 -6.59 12.00 15.84
CA LYS A 84 -7.06 13.38 15.82
C LYS A 84 -7.48 13.91 17.20
N GLU A 85 -7.91 13.03 18.10
CA GLU A 85 -8.34 13.43 19.46
C GLU A 85 -7.20 14.02 20.29
N ASN A 86 -5.97 13.58 20.06
CA ASN A 86 -4.78 14.00 20.80
C ASN A 86 -3.73 14.67 19.90
N GLU A 87 -4.16 15.26 18.77
CA GLU A 87 -3.26 15.91 17.83
C GLU A 87 -2.53 17.10 18.50
N PRO A 88 -1.18 17.16 18.46
CA PRO A 88 -0.43 18.31 18.96
C PRO A 88 -0.75 19.59 18.19
N SER A 89 -0.60 20.77 18.78
CA SER A 89 -0.91 22.03 18.07
C SER A 89 0.17 22.45 17.07
N ASP A 90 1.45 22.20 17.38
CA ASP A 90 2.57 22.67 16.57
C ASP A 90 2.92 21.69 15.43
N PHE A 91 3.39 22.25 14.31
CA PHE A 91 3.63 21.47 13.09
C PHE A 91 4.67 20.37 13.26
N VAL A 92 5.74 20.64 14.01
CA VAL A 92 6.86 19.69 14.18
C VAL A 92 6.41 18.48 15.01
N SER A 93 5.70 18.74 16.11
CA SER A 93 5.12 17.68 16.94
C SER A 93 4.05 16.91 16.19
N LYS A 94 3.17 17.57 15.40
CA LYS A 94 2.22 16.86 14.52
C LYS A 94 2.93 15.90 13.58
N HIS A 95 4.03 16.35 12.98
CA HIS A 95 4.78 15.56 12.03
C HIS A 95 5.39 14.31 12.66
N ILE A 96 6.02 14.45 13.83
CA ILE A 96 6.53 13.31 14.60
C ILE A 96 5.37 12.40 15.05
N TYR A 97 4.29 12.99 15.57
CA TYR A 97 3.14 12.27 16.10
C TYR A 97 2.49 11.37 15.06
N TYR A 98 2.13 11.90 13.89
CA TYR A 98 1.53 11.08 12.83
C TYR A 98 2.51 10.06 12.25
N ASN A 99 3.77 10.42 12.02
CA ASN A 99 4.73 9.46 11.44
C ASN A 99 5.13 8.34 12.42
N THR A 100 4.85 8.50 13.71
CA THR A 100 5.11 7.48 14.74
C THR A 100 3.87 6.63 15.07
N ASN A 101 2.68 7.24 15.06
CA ASN A 101 1.48 6.61 15.61
C ASN A 101 0.44 6.18 14.56
N SER A 102 0.55 6.69 13.32
CA SER A 102 -0.38 6.30 12.26
C SER A 102 -0.17 4.86 11.85
N ILE A 103 -1.28 4.14 11.73
CA ILE A 103 -1.31 2.75 11.25
C ILE A 103 -2.23 2.71 10.04
N PHE A 104 -1.76 2.10 8.95
CA PHE A 104 -2.57 1.84 7.76
C PHE A 104 -2.47 0.39 7.33
N HIS A 105 -3.60 -0.21 6.95
CA HIS A 105 -3.59 -1.51 6.28
C HIS A 105 -3.82 -1.35 4.79
N VAL A 106 -2.80 -1.70 4.00
CA VAL A 106 -2.89 -1.74 2.54
C VAL A 106 -3.22 -3.16 2.10
N SER A 107 -4.29 -3.31 1.31
CA SER A 107 -4.64 -4.57 0.70
C SER A 107 -4.20 -4.61 -0.76
N LEU A 108 -3.62 -5.74 -1.18
CA LEU A 108 -3.46 -6.09 -2.59
C LEU A 108 -4.61 -6.99 -3.00
N ARG A 109 -5.38 -6.55 -3.98
CA ARG A 109 -6.51 -7.28 -4.56
C ARG A 109 -6.32 -7.47 -6.06
N GLN A 110 -6.88 -8.54 -6.60
CA GLN A 110 -6.98 -8.76 -8.04
C GLN A 110 -8.42 -8.54 -8.49
N LYS A 111 -8.62 -7.60 -9.42
CA LYS A 111 -9.88 -7.42 -10.17
C LYS A 111 -9.80 -8.28 -11.43
N TYR A 112 -10.82 -9.09 -11.67
CA TYR A 112 -10.95 -9.95 -12.84
C TYR A 112 -12.42 -10.23 -13.16
N ARG A 113 -12.72 -10.63 -14.39
CA ARG A 113 -14.06 -10.99 -14.83
C ARG A 113 -14.20 -12.50 -14.95
N LEU A 114 -15.31 -13.01 -14.43
CA LEU A 114 -15.70 -14.41 -14.61
C LEU A 114 -17.15 -14.44 -15.10
N ASN A 115 -17.38 -14.98 -16.30
CA ASN A 115 -18.73 -15.08 -16.90
C ASN A 115 -19.51 -13.75 -16.87
N ASN A 116 -18.88 -12.64 -17.26
CA ASN A 116 -19.43 -11.28 -17.21
C ASN A 116 -19.75 -10.72 -15.80
N VAL A 117 -19.29 -11.38 -14.74
CA VAL A 117 -19.36 -10.87 -13.37
C VAL A 117 -18.01 -10.31 -12.97
N ASN A 118 -18.00 -9.08 -12.44
CA ASN A 118 -16.80 -8.47 -11.88
C ASN A 118 -16.49 -9.10 -10.51
N CYS A 119 -15.34 -9.73 -10.39
CA CYS A 119 -14.87 -10.39 -9.18
C CYS A 119 -13.65 -9.68 -8.61
N THR A 120 -13.50 -9.73 -7.29
CA THR A 120 -12.32 -9.22 -6.60
C THR A 120 -11.81 -10.25 -5.60
N LYS A 121 -10.53 -10.59 -5.68
CA LYS A 121 -9.88 -11.54 -4.76
C LYS A 121 -8.80 -10.85 -3.94
N PRO A 122 -8.83 -10.91 -2.59
CA PRO A 122 -7.73 -10.46 -1.76
C PRO A 122 -6.54 -11.41 -1.88
N LEU A 123 -5.33 -10.85 -1.96
CA LEU A 123 -4.09 -11.62 -2.14
C LEU A 123 -3.11 -11.45 -0.98
N GLN A 124 -2.94 -10.22 -0.49
CA GLN A 124 -1.96 -9.90 0.54
C GLN A 124 -2.36 -8.62 1.27
N TYR A 125 -1.94 -8.50 2.52
CA TYR A 125 -2.08 -7.30 3.33
C TYR A 125 -0.69 -6.82 3.77
N PHE A 126 -0.55 -5.51 3.89
CA PHE A 126 0.64 -4.82 4.36
C PHE A 126 0.23 -3.86 5.45
N CYS A 127 1.11 -3.66 6.43
CA CYS A 127 0.98 -2.61 7.43
C CYS A 127 1.98 -1.50 7.10
N ILE A 128 1.50 -0.27 7.17
CA ILE A 128 2.34 0.93 7.31
C ILE A 128 2.21 1.34 8.76
#